data_AF-A0A7K3VXG7-F1
#
_entry.id   AF-A0A7K3VXG7-F1
#
_cell.length_a   1.000
_cell.length_b   1.000
_cell.length_c   1.000
_cell.angle_alpha   90.00
_cell.angle_beta   90.00
_cell.angle_gamma   90.00
#
_symmetry.space_group_name_H-M   'P 1'
#
loop_
_entity.id
_entity.type
_entity.pdbx_description
1 polymer ?
#
loop_
_entity_poly.entity_id
_entity_poly.type
_entity_poly.pdbx_seq_one_letter_code
_entity_poly.pdbx_strand_id
1 'polypeptide(L)'
;MPPSSAGPPFEQFLAAAEAVARARPEVDLEMAREVFREAATLLHDGLALDGLDDHDTRAAVAGSCLDLVAVDPGAALRARARAAVEHPGDLHDPDAVSAAYLSAASVLQL
;
A
#
# COMPACT_ATOMS: atom_id res chain seq x y z
N MET A 1 -4.52 -14.93 -22.47
CA MET A 1 -4.99 -13.71 -21.78
C MET A 1 -4.03 -12.57 -22.11
N PRO A 2 -4.49 -11.36 -22.43
CA PRO A 2 -3.57 -10.23 -22.43
C PRO A 2 -3.15 -9.93 -20.98
N PRO A 3 -1.92 -9.44 -20.74
CA PRO A 3 -1.57 -8.95 -19.42
C PRO A 3 -2.47 -7.73 -19.13
N SER A 4 -3.25 -7.79 -18.05
CA SER A 4 -3.91 -6.61 -17.52
C SER A 4 -2.83 -5.53 -17.39
N SER A 5 -2.99 -4.44 -18.14
CA SER A 5 -2.10 -3.28 -18.06
C SER A 5 -2.35 -2.66 -16.70
N ALA A 6 -1.63 -3.18 -15.72
CA ALA A 6 -1.76 -2.77 -14.34
C ALA A 6 -1.43 -1.28 -14.29
N GLY A 7 -2.42 -0.47 -13.91
CA GLY A 7 -2.36 0.98 -14.04
C GLY A 7 -1.30 1.65 -13.14
N PRO A 8 -1.31 2.99 -13.08
CA PRO A 8 -0.36 3.78 -12.29
C PRO A 8 -0.14 3.34 -10.82
N PRO A 9 -1.14 2.81 -10.08
CA PRO A 9 -0.92 2.32 -8.72
C PRO A 9 -0.01 1.08 -8.65
N PHE A 10 -0.06 0.21 -9.66
CA PHE A 10 0.68 -1.04 -9.66
C PHE A 10 2.19 -0.82 -9.90
N GLU A 11 2.54 0.12 -10.78
CA GLU A 11 3.93 0.54 -10.97
C GLU A 11 4.54 1.11 -9.68
N GLN A 12 3.73 1.80 -8.86
CA GLN A 12 4.18 2.33 -7.57
C GLN A 12 4.44 1.23 -6.53
N PHE A 13 3.60 0.19 -6.47
CA PHE A 13 3.87 -0.98 -5.61
C PHE A 13 5.15 -1.69 -6.02
N LEU A 14 5.43 -1.82 -7.32
CA LEU A 14 6.68 -2.42 -7.81
C LEU A 14 7.91 -1.54 -7.51
N ALA A 15 7.79 -0.22 -7.69
CA ALA A 15 8.85 0.72 -7.32
C ALA A 15 9.14 0.70 -5.81
N ALA A 16 8.12 0.51 -4.98
CA ALA A 16 8.28 0.38 -3.55
C ALA A 16 8.92 -0.96 -3.14
N ALA A 17 8.59 -2.06 -3.81
CA ALA A 17 9.26 -3.35 -3.62
C ALA A 17 10.77 -3.25 -3.87
N GLU A 18 11.18 -2.51 -4.91
CA GLU A 18 12.59 -2.23 -5.19
C GLU A 18 13.25 -1.36 -4.11
N ALA A 19 12.55 -0.36 -3.59
CA ALA A 19 13.06 0.47 -2.51
C ALA A 19 13.26 -0.34 -1.21
N VAL A 20 12.35 -1.26 -0.90
CA VAL A 20 12.43 -2.18 0.24
C VAL A 20 13.63 -3.10 0.12
N ALA A 21 13.80 -3.75 -1.03
CA ALA A 21 14.94 -4.66 -1.26
C ALA A 21 16.28 -3.92 -1.21
N ARG A 22 16.31 -2.64 -1.62
CA ARG A 22 17.51 -1.81 -1.50
C ARG A 22 17.81 -1.41 -0.05
N ALA A 23 16.79 -1.16 0.76
CA ALA A 23 16.93 -0.78 2.16
C ALA A 23 17.24 -1.97 3.08
N ARG A 24 16.84 -3.18 2.68
CA ARG A 24 17.06 -4.44 3.42
C ARG A 24 17.71 -5.49 2.50
N PRO A 25 19.04 -5.51 2.38
CA PRO A 25 19.75 -6.43 1.49
C PRO A 25 19.55 -7.92 1.82
N GLU A 26 19.02 -8.25 3.00
CA GLU A 26 18.57 -9.58 3.38
C GLU A 26 17.24 -10.01 2.74
N VAL A 27 16.49 -9.07 2.16
CA VAL A 27 15.25 -9.34 1.43
C VAL A 27 15.57 -9.63 -0.03
N ASP A 28 15.15 -10.80 -0.50
CA ASP A 28 15.23 -11.14 -1.92
C ASP A 28 14.31 -10.23 -2.74
N LEU A 29 14.89 -9.56 -3.74
CA LEU A 29 14.17 -8.60 -4.58
C LEU A 29 13.06 -9.25 -5.41
N GLU A 30 13.27 -10.46 -5.90
CA GLU A 30 12.29 -11.17 -6.70
C GLU A 30 11.10 -11.57 -5.82
N MET A 31 11.38 -12.12 -4.63
CA MET A 31 10.36 -12.42 -3.62
C MET A 31 9.60 -11.16 -3.17
N ALA A 32 10.30 -10.04 -2.94
CA ALA A 32 9.66 -8.78 -2.60
C ALA A 32 8.74 -8.28 -3.72
N ARG A 33 9.18 -8.36 -4.98
CA ARG A 33 8.35 -7.99 -6.13
C ARG A 33 7.12 -8.89 -6.26
N GLU A 34 7.24 -10.19 -5.99
CA GLU A 34 6.09 -11.11 -6.01
C GLU A 34 5.08 -10.77 -4.91
N VAL A 35 5.52 -10.61 -3.67
CA VAL A 35 4.64 -10.27 -2.54
C VAL A 35 3.94 -8.94 -2.76
N PHE A 36 4.66 -7.91 -3.22
CA PHE A 36 4.06 -6.60 -3.50
C PHE A 36 3.11 -6.64 -4.70
N ARG A 37 3.36 -7.52 -5.68
CA ARG A 37 2.45 -7.73 -6.81
C ARG A 37 1.15 -8.38 -6.36
N GLU A 38 1.24 -9.38 -5.50
CA GLU A 38 0.07 -10.05 -4.93
C GLU A 38 -0.72 -9.09 -4.05
N ALA A 39 -0.06 -8.33 -3.19
CA ALA A 39 -0.70 -7.28 -2.39
C ALA A 39 -1.40 -6.24 -3.28
N ALA A 40 -0.73 -5.73 -4.31
CA ALA A 40 -1.34 -4.77 -5.25
C ALA A 40 -2.57 -5.35 -5.96
N THR A 41 -2.53 -6.65 -6.31
CA THR A 41 -3.66 -7.34 -6.95
C THR A 41 -4.84 -7.48 -5.98
N LEU A 42 -4.59 -7.94 -4.76
CA LEU A 42 -5.62 -8.06 -3.73
C LEU A 42 -6.25 -6.70 -3.39
N LEU A 43 -5.44 -5.64 -3.30
CA LEU A 43 -5.94 -4.28 -3.03
C LEU A 43 -6.75 -3.72 -4.20
N HIS A 44 -6.37 -4.03 -5.44
CA HIS A 44 -7.13 -3.66 -6.62
C HIS A 44 -8.49 -4.39 -6.65
N ASP A 45 -8.49 -5.71 -6.48
CA ASP A 45 -9.70 -6.53 -6.51
C ASP A 45 -10.63 -6.24 -5.32
N GLY A 46 -10.06 -5.90 -4.16
CA GLY A 46 -10.78 -5.50 -2.96
C GLY A 46 -11.26 -4.05 -2.96
N LEU A 47 -11.01 -3.28 -4.02
CA LEU A 47 -11.35 -1.85 -4.14
C LEU A 47 -10.81 -1.01 -2.95
N ALA A 48 -9.68 -1.41 -2.36
CA ALA A 48 -9.19 -0.82 -1.13
C ALA A 48 -8.75 0.65 -1.28
N LEU A 49 -8.44 1.07 -2.51
CA LEU A 49 -8.04 2.44 -2.86
C LEU A 49 -9.14 3.19 -3.64
N ASP A 50 -10.33 2.60 -3.77
CA ASP A 50 -11.41 3.21 -4.54
C ASP A 50 -11.95 4.46 -3.84
N GLY A 51 -12.30 5.47 -4.64
CA GLY A 51 -12.78 6.77 -4.13
C GLY A 51 -11.68 7.76 -3.71
N LEU A 52 -10.40 7.38 -3.75
CA LEU A 52 -9.28 8.30 -3.55
C LEU A 52 -8.96 9.07 -4.84
N ASP A 53 -8.51 10.32 -4.69
CA ASP A 53 -7.92 11.05 -5.80
C ASP A 53 -6.47 10.59 -6.06
N ASP A 54 -5.84 11.10 -7.13
CA ASP A 54 -4.47 10.71 -7.50
C ASP A 54 -3.43 11.09 -6.43
N HIS A 55 -3.64 12.16 -5.66
CA HIS A 55 -2.72 12.56 -4.60
C HIS A 55 -2.79 11.58 -3.43
N ASP A 56 -4.00 11.36 -2.93
CA ASP A 56 -4.27 10.51 -1.77
C ASP A 56 -3.98 9.05 -2.09
N THR A 57 -4.24 8.61 -3.32
CA THR A 57 -3.85 7.26 -3.80
C THR A 57 -2.33 7.08 -3.70
N ARG A 58 -1.54 8.04 -4.17
CA ARG A 58 -0.07 7.97 -4.07
C ARG A 58 0.40 7.93 -2.62
N ALA A 59 -0.19 8.74 -1.75
CA ALA A 59 0.15 8.77 -0.33
C ALA A 59 -0.23 7.45 0.37
N ALA A 60 -1.41 6.91 0.09
CA ALA A 60 -1.91 5.63 0.60
C ALA A 60 -1.00 4.47 0.18
N VAL A 61 -0.65 4.40 -1.11
CA VAL A 61 0.27 3.36 -1.63
C VAL A 61 1.65 3.48 -0.99
N ALA A 62 2.24 4.66 -0.97
CA ALA A 62 3.57 4.87 -0.37
C ALA A 62 3.60 4.49 1.12
N GLY A 63 2.59 4.90 1.88
CA GLY A 63 2.46 4.54 3.29
C GLY A 63 2.29 3.04 3.52
N SER A 64 1.43 2.39 2.72
CA SER A 64 1.17 0.95 2.82
C SER A 64 2.45 0.16 2.55
N CYS A 65 3.23 0.57 1.55
CA CYS A 65 4.48 -0.10 1.21
C CYS A 65 5.53 -0.06 2.34
N LEU A 66 5.58 1.04 3.09
CA LEU A 66 6.46 1.17 4.25
C LEU A 66 5.99 0.31 5.42
N ASP A 67 4.69 0.14 5.59
CA ASP A 67 4.12 -0.61 6.73
C ASP A 67 4.10 -2.11 6.48
N LEU A 68 3.93 -2.55 5.23
CA LEU A 68 3.89 -3.97 4.86
C LEU A 68 5.20 -4.71 5.15
N VAL A 69 6.28 -3.97 5.39
CA VAL A 69 7.60 -4.52 5.73
C VAL A 69 7.91 -4.45 7.22
N ALA A 70 7.00 -3.90 8.04
CA ALA A 70 7.15 -3.88 9.48
C ALA A 70 7.12 -5.29 10.09
N VAL A 71 7.56 -5.42 11.34
CA VAL A 71 7.48 -6.68 12.10
C VAL A 71 6.03 -7.15 12.26
N ASP A 72 5.11 -6.19 12.43
CA ASP A 72 3.66 -6.41 12.45
C ASP A 72 3.00 -5.45 11.44
N PRO A 73 2.85 -5.88 10.18
CA PRO A 73 2.24 -5.07 9.13
C PRO A 73 0.81 -4.61 9.43
N GLY A 74 0.02 -5.45 10.10
CA GLY A 74 -1.37 -5.15 10.44
C GLY A 74 -1.46 -4.07 11.51
N ALA A 75 -0.62 -4.15 12.55
CA ALA A 75 -0.54 -3.09 13.55
C ALA A 75 -0.01 -1.77 12.97
N ALA A 76 0.99 -1.84 12.07
CA ALA A 76 1.54 -0.67 11.39
C ALA A 76 0.48 0.04 10.52
N LEU A 77 -0.24 -0.69 9.67
CA LEU A 77 -1.32 -0.13 8.83
C LEU A 77 -2.44 0.50 9.67
N ARG A 78 -2.87 -0.16 10.76
CA ARG A 78 -3.90 0.40 11.67
C ARG A 78 -3.42 1.66 12.39
N ALA A 79 -2.16 1.69 12.81
CA ALA A 79 -1.57 2.89 13.42
C ALA A 79 -1.48 4.04 12.41
N ARG A 80 -1.15 3.74 11.14
CA ARG A 80 -1.14 4.75 10.07
C ARG A 80 -2.53 5.25 9.72
N ALA A 81 -3.53 4.36 9.66
CA ALA A 81 -4.93 4.77 9.46
C ALA A 81 -5.36 5.79 10.52
N ARG A 82 -5.03 5.52 11.78
CA ARG A 82 -5.27 6.46 12.88
C ARG A 82 -4.51 7.76 12.70
N ALA A 83 -3.23 7.70 12.33
CA ALA A 83 -2.39 8.88 12.12
C ALA A 83 -2.87 9.74 10.94
N ALA A 84 -3.45 9.16 9.89
CA ALA A 84 -4.01 9.91 8.76
C ALA A 84 -5.10 10.88 9.23
N VAL A 85 -5.97 10.44 10.16
CA VAL A 85 -7.02 11.31 10.71
C VAL A 85 -6.49 12.28 11.77
N GLU A 86 -5.63 11.80 12.68
CA GLU A 86 -5.13 12.62 13.79
C GLU A 86 -4.11 13.69 13.33
N HIS A 87 -3.33 13.39 12.29
CA HIS A 87 -2.25 14.23 11.78
C HIS A 87 -2.22 14.18 10.23
N PRO A 88 -3.21 14.78 9.56
CA PRO A 88 -3.44 14.59 8.13
C PRO A 88 -2.34 15.15 7.22
N GLY A 89 -1.56 16.14 7.68
CA GLY A 89 -0.50 16.73 6.87
C GLY A 89 -1.05 17.35 5.59
N ASP A 90 -0.67 16.77 4.44
CA ASP A 90 -1.01 17.23 3.08
C ASP A 90 -2.13 16.39 2.42
N LEU A 91 -2.76 15.46 3.16
CA LEU A 91 -3.84 14.64 2.63
C LEU A 91 -5.06 15.49 2.25
N HIS A 92 -5.65 15.22 1.10
CA HIS A 92 -6.85 15.93 0.64
C HIS A 92 -8.13 15.40 1.32
N ASP A 93 -8.26 14.07 1.43
CA ASP A 93 -9.31 13.38 2.18
C ASP A 93 -8.70 12.39 3.20
N PRO A 94 -8.38 12.87 4.42
CA PRO A 94 -7.76 12.03 5.45
C PRO A 94 -8.63 10.85 5.91
N ASP A 95 -9.96 11.00 5.87
CA ASP A 95 -10.89 9.96 6.29
C ASP A 95 -10.94 8.84 5.25
N ALA A 96 -10.99 9.19 3.96
CA ALA A 96 -10.93 8.21 2.89
C ALA A 96 -9.59 7.47 2.87
N VAL A 97 -8.47 8.17 3.10
CA VAL A 97 -7.13 7.55 3.20
C VAL A 97 -7.04 6.61 4.40
N SER A 98 -7.60 6.98 5.55
CA SER A 98 -7.69 6.11 6.72
C SER A 98 -8.51 4.84 6.42
N ALA A 99 -9.67 5.00 5.79
CA ALA A 99 -10.50 3.88 5.36
C ALA A 99 -9.75 2.95 4.38
N ALA A 100 -8.96 3.51 3.48
CA ALA A 100 -8.13 2.74 2.55
C ALA A 100 -7.08 1.88 3.26
N TYR A 101 -6.38 2.41 4.28
CA TYR A 101 -5.44 1.63 5.09
C TYR A 101 -6.11 0.51 5.88
N LEU A 102 -7.32 0.74 6.42
CA LEU A 102 -8.08 -0.28 7.14
C LEU A 102 -8.60 -1.38 6.19
N SER A 103 -9.10 -0.98 5.01
CA SER A 103 -9.50 -1.90 3.96
C SER A 103 -8.30 -2.74 3.50
N ALA A 104 -7.13 -2.13 3.33
CA ALA A 104 -5.90 -2.84 2.99
C ALA A 104 -5.53 -3.91 4.03
N ALA A 105 -5.54 -3.56 5.32
CA ALA A 105 -5.28 -4.54 6.39
C ALA A 105 -6.31 -5.69 6.37
N SER A 106 -7.58 -5.38 6.15
CA SER A 106 -8.65 -6.40 6.08
C SER A 106 -8.51 -7.31 4.86
N VAL A 107 -8.23 -6.76 3.68
CA VAL A 107 -8.07 -7.50 2.42
C VAL A 107 -6.87 -8.43 2.47
N LEU A 108 -5.77 -7.97 3.10
CA LEU A 108 -4.55 -8.75 3.29
C LEU A 108 -4.62 -9.70 4.50
N GLN A 109 -5.74 -9.70 5.23
CA GLN A 109 -5.97 -10.54 6.42
C GLN A 109 -4.93 -10.34 7.54
N LEU A 110 -4.50 -9.08 7.73
CA LEU A 110 -3.53 -8.64 8.73
C LEU A 110 -4.21 -8.03 9.97
#